data_AF-X0VFX9-F1
#
_entry.id   AF-X0VFX9-F1
#
_cell.length_a   1.000
_cell.length_b   1.000
_cell.length_c   1.000
_cell.angle_alpha   90.00
_cell.angle_beta   90.00
_cell.angle_gamma   90.00
#
_symmetry.space_group_name_H-M   'P 1'
#
loop_
_entity.id
_entity.type
_entity.pdbx_description
1 polymer ?
#
loop_
_entity_poly.entity_id
_entity_poly.type
_entity_poly.pdbx_seq_one_letter_code
_entity_poly.pdbx_strand_id
1 'polypeptide(L)' 'MTSEVKRPFLKVCGLTRVADMRCAEAAGADYCGCIVEIERSPRSITRA' A
#
# COMPACT_ATOMS: atom_id res chain seq x y z
N MET A 1 32.37 9.78 5.74
CA MET A 1 31.68 8.48 5.84
C MET A 1 30.30 8.75 6.43
N THR A 2 29.35 9.20 5.60
CA THR A 2 27.97 9.40 6.02
C THR A 2 27.28 8.05 5.93
N SER A 3 27.07 7.37 7.06
CA SER A 3 26.23 6.19 7.10
C SER A 3 24.81 6.63 6.74
N GLU A 4 24.38 6.30 5.52
CA GLU A 4 23.01 6.52 5.07
C GLU A 4 22.09 5.62 5.89
N VAL A 5 21.31 6.22 6.79
CA VAL A 5 20.31 5.50 7.58
C VAL A 5 19.21 5.08 6.63
N LYS A 6 19.26 3.84 6.15
CA LYS A 6 18.26 3.29 5.26
C LYS A 6 16.92 3.24 6.00
N ARG A 7 15.96 4.09 5.60
CA ARG A 7 14.60 4.07 6.14
C ARG A 7 13.95 2.70 5.87
N PRO A 8 13.06 2.22 6.75
CA PRO A 8 12.32 1.00 6.48
C PRO A 8 11.48 1.14 5.21
N PHE A 9 11.26 0.02 4.52
CA PHE A 9 10.25 -0.04 3.47
C PHE A 9 8.86 0.01 4.09
N LEU A 10 8.00 0.88 3.56
CA LEU A 10 6.62 1.05 4.01
C LEU A 10 5.64 0.50 2.99
N LYS A 11 4.72 -0.38 3.43
CA LYS A 11 3.60 -0.89 2.63
C LYS A 11 2.27 -0.53 3.29
N VAL A 12 1.35 0.04 2.51
CA VAL A 12 -0.05 0.26 2.93
C VAL A 12 -0.94 -0.76 2.20
N CYS A 13 -1.69 -1.58 2.94
CA CYS A 13 -2.40 -2.74 2.40
C CYS A 13 -3.92 -2.65 2.58
N GLY A 14 -4.67 -3.25 1.65
CA GLY A 14 -6.13 -3.26 1.64
C GLY A 14 -6.72 -1.94 1.13
N LEU A 15 -6.02 -1.26 0.23
CA LEU A 15 -6.51 -0.06 -0.43
C LEU A 15 -7.49 -0.45 -1.54
N THR A 16 -8.65 0.21 -1.58
CA THR A 16 -9.73 -0.09 -2.53
C THR A 16 -10.06 1.09 -3.44
N ARG A 17 -9.50 2.27 -3.19
CA ARG A 17 -9.72 3.51 -3.95
C ARG A 17 -8.40 4.10 -4.40
N VAL A 18 -8.36 4.63 -5.62
CA VAL A 18 -7.18 5.30 -6.17
C VAL A 18 -6.75 6.49 -5.31
N ALA A 19 -7.71 7.25 -4.76
CA ALA A 19 -7.41 8.38 -3.88
C ALA A 19 -6.58 7.98 -2.65
N ASP A 20 -6.87 6.82 -2.04
CA ASP A 20 -6.11 6.35 -0.87
C ASP A 20 -4.69 5.91 -1.25
N MET A 21 -4.52 5.35 -2.46
CA MET A 21 -3.20 5.01 -3.00
C MET A 21 -2.34 6.26 -3.19
N ARG A 22 -2.94 7.36 -3.69
CA ARG A 22 -2.26 8.66 -3.81
C ARG A 22 -1.88 9.25 -2.45
N CYS A 23 -2.74 9.13 -1.45
CA CYS A 23 -2.40 9.53 -0.09
C CYS A 23 -1.24 8.70 0.48
N ALA A 24 -1.24 7.38 0.26
CA ALA A 24 -0.15 6.50 0.71
C ALA A 24 1.18 6.84 0.02
N GLU A 25 1.15 7.08 -1.29
CA GLU A 25 2.30 7.56 -2.07
C GLU A 25 2.85 8.89 -1.52
N ALA A 26 1.98 9.89 -1.32
CA ALA A 26 2.36 11.18 -0.77
C ALA A 26 2.93 11.10 0.66
N ALA A 27 2.50 10.10 1.44
CA ALA A 27 3.03 9.83 2.78
C ALA A 27 4.36 9.05 2.79
N GLY A 28 4.87 8.64 1.61
CA GLY A 28 6.15 7.95 1.46
C GLY A 28 6.06 6.43 1.50
N ALA A 29 4.90 5.84 1.19
CA ALA A 29 4.80 4.40 1.01
C ALA A 29 5.56 3.93 -0.23
N ASP A 30 6.34 2.86 -0.08
CA ASP A 30 7.06 2.21 -1.18
C ASP A 30 6.15 1.22 -1.94
N TYR A 31 5.09 0.73 -1.28
CA TYR A 31 4.15 -0.23 -1.86
C TYR A 31 2.70 0.05 -1.46
N CYS A 32 1.79 -0.12 -2.42
CA CYS A 32 0.35 -0.19 -2.20
C CYS A 32 -0.14 -1.62 -2.43
N GLY A 33 -0.94 -2.15 -1.50
CA GLY A 33 -1.48 -3.51 -1.57
C GLY A 33 -2.99 -3.51 -1.79
N CYS A 34 -3.44 -4.23 -2.82
CA CYS A 34 -4.84 -4.60 -3.00
C CYS A 34 -5.06 -6.03 -2.48
N ILE A 35 -6.18 -6.27 -1.82
CA ILE A 35 -6.60 -7.63 -1.46
C ILE A 35 -7.56 -8.07 -2.56
N VAL A 36 -7.30 -9.20 -3.21
CA VAL A 36 -7.97 -9.57 -4.46
C VAL A 36 -8.53 -10.97 -4.34
N GLU A 37 -9.83 -11.14 -4.60
CA GLU A 37 -10.55 -12.43 -4.53
C GLU A 37 -10.40 -13.18 -3.20
N ILE A 38 -10.41 -12.47 -2.06
CA ILE A 38 -10.37 -13.05 -0.71
C ILE A 38 -11.66 -12.73 0.03
N GLU A 39 -12.64 -13.64 -0.04
CA GLU A 39 -14.00 -13.46 0.49
C GLU A 39 -14.04 -12.98 1.95
N ARG A 40 -13.20 -13.55 2.83
CA ARG A 40 -13.16 -13.18 4.25
C ARG A 40 -12.70 -11.74 4.53
N SER A 41 -12.07 -11.06 3.56
CA SER A 41 -11.55 -9.72 3.75
C SER A 41 -12.59 -8.69 3.30
N PRO A 42 -13.02 -7.75 4.16
CA PRO A 42 -13.95 -6.69 3.76
C PRO A 42 -13.31 -5.67 2.79
N ARG A 43 -12.00 -5.77 2.56
CA ARG A 43 -11.24 -4.93 1.62
C ARG A 43 -10.90 -5.67 0.32
N SER A 44 -11.50 -6.84 0.10
CA SER A 44 -11.33 -7.58 -1.14
C SER A 44 -11.95 -6.82 -2.31
N ILE A 45 -11.21 -6.72 -3.41
CA ILE A 45 -11.68 -6.19 -4.69
C ILE A 45 -11.70 -7.30 -5.73
N THR A 46 -12.54 -7.15 -6.74
CA THR A 46 -12.56 -8.02 -7.92
C THR A 46 -11.40 -7.64 -8.84
N ARG A 47 -10.81 -8.62 -9.54
CA ARG A 47 -9.90 -8.30 -10.65
C ARG A 47 -10.67 -7.59 -11.77
N ALA A 48 -10.12 -6.47 -12.25
CA ALA A 48 -10.62 -5.79 -13.44
C ALA A 48 -10.26 -6.58 -14.71
#